data_AF-A0A401YBY0-F1
#
_entry.id   AF-A0A401YBY0-F1
#
_cell.length_a   1.000
_cell.length_b   1.000
_cell.length_c   1.000
_cell.angle_alpha   90.00
_cell.angle_beta   90.00
_cell.angle_gamma   90.00
#
_symmetry.space_group_name_H-M   'P 1'
#
loop_
_entity.id
_entity.type
_entity.pdbx_description
1 polymer ?
#
loop_
_entity_poly.entity_id
_entity_poly.type
_entity_poly.pdbx_seq_one_letter_code
_entity_poly.pdbx_strand_id
1 'polypeptide(L)'
;MTDPAERLLTEALHRRADHASYDVTGVGDVASTARGIRRRQLRNRTVLAAAAVLVVSVPTAVFVRGHGASPAPGPTDPVPSSIDLRDLARGPAPRISYVEGHDFIGTDGSRHPLPIAGGITAITPYHGGFLVADDQTVGASVGLHQYDGQGHEIASSCTTGSPVLSPDQLDAVWVRFPCSEATGSPSSVVVRGIASGMGDGETSQDTGLFARVVGLLGERVVLTVDSADGGAFVTDLQHPPVRIPGLASAGGVSPTTGQVAGQVVGDTSTAVVVDPDTGAVAWRAEHTVLQGFSPDGRHVLGLVDHGSGFCCQAVYDAATGRPVTDVERILNGIGATSVPVTWEDDRHLLARIPDGKRLVLVRIGLDGSLERAGTPVPASEQFVLAATP
;
A
#
# COMPACT_ATOMS: atom_id res chain seq x y z
N MET A 1 -28.51 -18.07 -36.93
CA MET A 1 -29.45 -18.38 -35.84
C MET A 1 -28.60 -18.64 -34.62
N THR A 2 -28.58 -17.73 -33.65
CA THR A 2 -27.90 -17.94 -32.36
C THR A 2 -28.63 -19.02 -31.57
N ASP A 3 -27.88 -19.79 -30.78
CA ASP A 3 -28.40 -20.95 -30.06
C ASP A 3 -29.40 -20.47 -28.98
N PRO A 4 -30.60 -21.08 -28.83
CA PRO A 4 -31.47 -20.80 -27.69
C PRO A 4 -30.77 -20.96 -26.33
N ALA A 5 -29.77 -21.83 -26.20
CA ALA A 5 -28.96 -21.98 -24.98
C ALA A 5 -28.04 -20.77 -24.74
N GLU A 6 -27.33 -20.31 -25.77
CA GLU A 6 -26.50 -19.09 -25.71
C GLU A 6 -27.35 -17.87 -25.33
N ARG A 7 -28.53 -17.75 -25.93
CA ARG A 7 -29.47 -16.65 -25.65
C ARG A 7 -30.00 -16.68 -24.21
N LEU A 8 -30.29 -17.86 -23.67
CA LEU A 8 -30.67 -18.04 -22.26
C LEU A 8 -29.51 -17.73 -21.31
N LEU A 9 -28.27 -18.08 -21.68
CA LEU A 9 -27.08 -17.75 -20.90
C LEU A 9 -26.84 -16.23 -20.87
N THR A 10 -26.91 -15.54 -22.00
CA THR A 10 -26.80 -14.07 -22.07
C THR A 10 -27.89 -13.39 -21.26
N GLU A 11 -29.14 -13.85 -21.36
CA GLU A 11 -30.29 -13.27 -20.64
C GLU A 11 -30.30 -13.60 -19.13
N ALA A 12 -29.63 -14.67 -18.71
CA ALA A 12 -29.35 -14.98 -17.31
C ALA A 12 -28.19 -14.15 -16.76
N LEU A 13 -27.12 -13.95 -17.55
CA LEU A 13 -25.97 -13.11 -17.18
C LEU A 13 -26.37 -11.62 -17.09
N HIS A 14 -27.15 -11.10 -18.04
CA HIS A 14 -27.70 -9.74 -17.95
C HIS A 14 -28.61 -9.59 -16.73
N ARG A 15 -29.57 -10.50 -16.49
CA ARG A 15 -30.38 -10.44 -15.25
C ARG A 15 -29.54 -10.52 -13.97
N ARG A 16 -28.45 -11.28 -13.98
CA ARG A 16 -27.55 -11.36 -12.83
C ARG A 16 -26.74 -10.09 -12.65
N ALA A 17 -26.29 -9.43 -13.73
CA ALA A 17 -25.65 -8.11 -13.66
C ALA A 17 -26.63 -7.03 -13.20
N ASP A 18 -27.84 -6.99 -13.78
CA ASP A 18 -28.90 -6.02 -13.47
C ASP A 18 -29.54 -6.21 -12.07
N HIS A 19 -29.29 -7.34 -11.40
CA HIS A 19 -29.67 -7.58 -10.00
C HIS A 19 -28.48 -7.65 -9.04
N ALA A 20 -27.26 -7.68 -9.56
CA ALA A 20 -26.04 -7.49 -8.79
C ALA A 20 -25.69 -6.01 -8.71
N SER A 21 -26.67 -5.17 -8.32
CA SER A 21 -26.33 -3.98 -7.55
C SER A 21 -25.81 -4.45 -6.21
N TYR A 22 -24.52 -4.78 -6.16
CA TYR A 22 -23.80 -4.81 -4.90
C TYR A 22 -23.96 -3.40 -4.31
N ASP A 23 -24.78 -3.27 -3.27
CA ASP A 23 -24.59 -2.20 -2.31
C ASP A 23 -23.16 -2.39 -1.81
N VAL A 24 -22.23 -1.61 -2.38
CA VAL A 24 -20.85 -1.51 -1.95
C VAL A 24 -20.95 -1.02 -0.52
N THR A 25 -20.98 -1.98 0.40
CA THR A 25 -21.33 -1.74 1.79
C THR A 25 -20.14 -1.01 2.37
N GLY A 26 -20.22 0.31 2.37
CA GLY A 26 -19.10 1.15 2.79
C GLY A 26 -18.64 0.72 4.17
N VAL A 27 -17.35 0.88 4.46
CA VAL A 27 -16.81 0.52 5.79
C VAL A 27 -17.62 1.21 6.91
N GLY A 28 -18.15 2.40 6.65
CA GLY A 28 -19.10 3.12 7.51
C GLY A 28 -20.46 2.43 7.77
N ASP A 29 -20.98 1.63 6.84
CA ASP A 29 -22.24 0.87 6.98
C ASP A 29 -22.06 -0.47 7.69
N VAL A 30 -20.92 -1.14 7.47
CA VAL A 30 -20.49 -2.26 8.32
C VAL A 30 -20.34 -1.78 9.76
N ALA A 31 -19.68 -0.63 9.95
CA ALA A 31 -19.54 0.03 11.24
C ALA A 31 -20.89 0.47 11.85
N SER A 32 -21.84 0.99 11.05
CA SER A 32 -23.15 1.43 11.55
C SER A 32 -23.99 0.24 12.03
N THR A 33 -23.95 -0.87 11.31
CA THR A 33 -24.60 -2.15 11.66
C THR A 33 -24.01 -2.73 12.94
N ALA A 34 -22.68 -2.75 13.06
CA ALA A 34 -21.98 -3.17 14.29
C ALA A 34 -22.38 -2.30 15.50
N ARG A 35 -22.50 -0.97 15.35
CA ARG A 35 -22.97 -0.07 16.44
C ARG A 35 -24.39 -0.42 16.90
N GLY A 36 -25.28 -0.86 16.01
CA GLY A 36 -26.63 -1.32 16.34
C GLY A 36 -26.63 -2.53 17.29
N ILE A 37 -25.72 -3.48 17.06
CA ILE A 37 -25.52 -4.67 17.90
C ILE A 37 -24.81 -4.28 19.21
N ARG A 38 -23.76 -3.45 19.15
CA ARG A 38 -23.00 -2.99 20.33
C ARG A 38 -23.88 -2.22 21.34
N ARG A 39 -24.86 -1.42 20.87
CA ARG A 39 -25.87 -0.75 21.72
C ARG A 39 -26.76 -1.72 22.50
N ARG A 40 -27.02 -2.94 22.02
CA ARG A 40 -27.72 -3.98 22.79
C ARG A 40 -26.82 -4.61 23.85
N GLN A 41 -25.54 -4.80 23.56
CA GLN A 41 -24.59 -5.50 24.44
C GLN A 41 -24.01 -4.61 25.56
N LEU A 42 -23.81 -3.32 25.30
CA LEU A 42 -23.28 -2.34 26.27
C LEU A 42 -24.21 -2.07 27.47
N ARG A 43 -25.43 -2.62 27.50
CA ARG A 43 -26.31 -2.59 28.68
C ARG A 43 -25.87 -3.51 29.82
N ASN A 44 -24.96 -4.47 29.58
CA ASN A 44 -24.81 -5.64 30.46
C ASN A 44 -23.47 -5.84 31.19
N ARG A 45 -22.39 -5.07 30.93
CA ARG A 45 -21.10 -5.29 31.62
C ARG A 45 -20.34 -4.02 31.98
N THR A 46 -19.92 -3.95 33.24
CA THR A 46 -19.02 -2.96 33.84
C THR A 46 -17.83 -3.68 34.51
N VAL A 47 -16.79 -2.89 34.79
CA VAL A 47 -15.63 -3.12 35.69
C VAL A 47 -14.29 -3.53 35.05
N LEU A 48 -13.50 -2.47 34.81
CA LEU A 48 -12.06 -2.22 35.03
C LEU A 48 -11.14 -3.31 35.64
N ALA A 49 -9.90 -3.36 35.13
CA ALA A 49 -8.66 -3.26 35.94
C ALA A 49 -7.43 -2.84 35.08
N ALA A 50 -6.47 -2.15 35.69
CA ALA A 50 -5.10 -1.87 35.18
C ALA A 50 -4.08 -2.70 36.03
N ALA A 51 -2.76 -2.75 35.86
CA ALA A 51 -1.74 -2.15 34.98
C ALA A 51 -0.54 -3.17 34.90
N ALA A 52 0.65 -2.95 34.32
CA ALA A 52 1.32 -1.82 33.63
C ALA A 52 2.42 -2.39 32.68
N VAL A 53 3.23 -1.54 32.03
CA VAL A 53 4.30 -1.96 31.08
C VAL A 53 5.68 -1.46 31.49
N LEU A 54 6.72 -2.26 31.23
CA LEU A 54 8.13 -1.95 31.46
C LEU A 54 8.88 -2.08 30.11
N VAL A 55 9.40 -0.98 29.58
CA VAL A 55 10.04 -0.93 28.24
C VAL A 55 11.56 -0.95 28.39
N VAL A 56 12.22 -1.86 27.66
CA VAL A 56 13.68 -1.89 27.47
C VAL A 56 13.98 -1.53 26.03
N SER A 57 14.70 -0.44 25.81
CA SER A 57 15.11 0.01 24.47
C SER A 57 16.50 -0.54 24.11
N VAL A 58 16.64 -1.01 22.87
CA VAL A 58 17.93 -1.39 22.26
C VAL A 58 18.10 -0.57 20.98
N PRO A 59 19.22 0.15 20.79
CA PRO A 59 19.43 0.98 19.60
C PRO A 59 20.01 0.18 18.44
N THR A 60 19.32 0.17 17.30
CA THR A 60 19.85 -0.36 16.03
C THR A 60 20.76 0.68 15.38
N ALA A 61 22.02 0.33 15.16
CA ALA A 61 23.02 1.25 14.60
C ALA A 61 23.01 1.30 13.07
N VAL A 62 22.93 2.50 12.49
CA VAL A 62 23.16 2.73 11.06
C VAL A 62 24.64 3.03 10.82
N PHE A 63 25.30 2.23 9.97
CA PHE A 63 26.68 2.47 9.56
C PHE A 63 26.76 3.52 8.44
N VAL A 64 27.14 4.75 8.78
CA VAL A 64 27.50 5.78 7.79
C VAL A 64 29.02 5.81 7.61
N ARG A 65 29.49 5.59 6.37
CA ARG A 65 30.92 5.56 6.00
C ARG A 65 31.25 6.74 5.09
N GLY A 66 31.60 7.89 5.67
CA GLY A 66 31.92 9.11 4.91
C GLY A 66 33.39 9.21 4.48
N HIS A 67 33.66 9.80 3.31
CA HIS A 67 34.97 10.25 2.82
C HIS A 67 34.81 11.51 1.95
N GLY A 68 35.78 12.43 2.00
CA GLY A 68 35.94 13.52 1.02
C GLY A 68 35.46 14.91 1.46
N ALA A 69 36.37 15.76 1.94
CA ALA A 69 36.07 17.18 2.18
C ALA A 69 36.17 17.98 0.86
N SER A 70 35.03 18.53 0.42
CA SER A 70 34.94 19.45 -0.73
C SER A 70 35.13 20.90 -0.29
N PRO A 71 35.66 21.83 -1.12
CA PRO A 71 35.93 23.20 -0.70
C PRO A 71 34.66 23.98 -0.35
N ALA A 72 34.77 24.87 0.63
CA ALA A 72 33.63 25.61 1.18
C ALA A 72 32.98 26.55 0.13
N PRO A 73 31.66 26.51 -0.06
CA PRO A 73 30.96 27.46 -0.92
C PRO A 73 30.99 28.87 -0.32
N GLY A 74 30.97 29.89 -1.19
CA GLY A 74 30.77 31.28 -0.79
C GLY A 74 29.37 31.51 -0.20
N PRO A 75 29.11 32.69 0.40
CA PRO A 75 27.82 33.00 1.00
C PRO A 75 26.72 33.05 -0.06
N THR A 76 25.91 31.99 -0.12
CA THR A 76 24.65 31.97 -0.87
C THR A 76 23.66 32.93 -0.21
N ASP A 77 22.96 33.72 -1.03
CA ASP A 77 21.82 34.52 -0.55
C ASP A 77 20.82 33.63 0.20
N PRO A 78 20.14 34.14 1.26
CA PRO A 78 19.20 33.34 2.02
C PRO A 78 18.06 32.86 1.11
N VAL A 79 18.03 31.55 0.86
CA VAL A 79 16.93 30.86 0.20
C VAL A 79 15.63 31.23 0.92
N PRO A 80 14.54 31.58 0.21
CA PRO A 80 13.29 32.01 0.83
C PRO A 80 12.80 31.01 1.87
N SER A 81 12.26 31.55 2.96
CA SER A 81 11.81 30.83 4.14
C SER A 81 11.00 29.58 3.78
N SER A 82 11.39 28.42 4.32
CA SER A 82 10.57 27.21 4.29
C SER A 82 9.17 27.52 4.81
N ILE A 83 8.13 27.16 4.04
CA ILE A 83 6.75 27.35 4.48
C ILE A 83 6.52 26.48 5.72
N ASP A 84 6.02 27.08 6.80
CA ASP A 84 5.71 26.37 8.03
C ASP A 84 4.53 25.41 7.77
N LEU A 85 4.67 24.14 8.16
CA LEU A 85 3.65 23.09 7.97
C LEU A 85 2.33 23.42 8.69
N ARG A 86 2.37 24.32 9.68
CA ARG A 86 1.21 24.84 10.41
C ARG A 86 0.44 25.87 9.59
N ASP A 87 1.13 26.65 8.76
CA ASP A 87 0.57 27.69 7.89
C ASP A 87 -0.06 27.13 6.60
N LEU A 88 0.23 25.86 6.26
CA LEU A 88 -0.47 25.15 5.20
C LEU A 88 -1.99 25.16 5.44
N ALA A 89 -2.74 25.51 4.39
CA ALA A 89 -4.20 25.46 4.38
C ALA A 89 -4.68 24.04 4.70
N ARG A 90 -5.74 23.92 5.50
CA ARG A 90 -6.35 22.61 5.78
C ARG A 90 -7.27 22.24 4.62
N GLY A 91 -6.92 21.18 3.90
CA GLY A 91 -7.74 20.62 2.85
C GLY A 91 -8.87 19.73 3.37
N PRO A 92 -9.63 19.08 2.47
CA PRO A 92 -10.52 17.97 2.82
C PRO A 92 -9.77 16.82 3.51
N ALA A 93 -10.51 15.99 4.25
CA ALA A 93 -9.98 14.74 4.83
C ALA A 93 -9.40 13.81 3.75
N PRO A 94 -8.52 12.86 4.10
CA PRO A 94 -7.91 11.94 3.13
C PRO A 94 -8.96 11.05 2.46
N ARG A 95 -8.79 10.81 1.16
CA ARG A 95 -9.63 9.90 0.36
C ARG A 95 -9.28 8.43 0.53
N ILE A 96 -8.17 8.14 1.21
CA ILE A 96 -7.75 6.81 1.61
C ILE A 96 -7.90 6.67 3.13
N SER A 97 -8.22 5.46 3.59
CA SER A 97 -8.23 5.18 5.04
C SER A 97 -6.80 5.14 5.59
N TYR A 98 -6.63 5.34 6.89
CA TYR A 98 -5.31 5.29 7.54
C TYR A 98 -5.42 4.93 9.01
N VAL A 99 -4.32 4.54 9.65
CA VAL A 99 -4.20 4.38 11.10
C VAL A 99 -3.57 5.64 11.69
N GLU A 100 -4.12 6.11 12.80
CA GLU A 100 -3.63 7.20 13.65
C GLU A 100 -3.33 6.60 15.04
N GLY A 101 -2.05 6.28 15.31
CA GLY A 101 -1.65 5.52 16.49
C GLY A 101 -2.16 4.09 16.45
N HIS A 102 -3.25 3.81 17.17
CA HIS A 102 -3.97 2.53 17.14
C HIS A 102 -5.44 2.68 16.68
N ASP A 103 -5.88 3.87 16.24
CA ASP A 103 -7.21 4.07 15.68
C ASP A 103 -7.16 3.97 14.14
N PHE A 104 -7.90 3.03 13.54
CA PHE A 104 -8.23 3.09 12.12
C PHE A 104 -9.22 4.23 11.86
N ILE A 105 -8.88 5.08 10.90
CA ILE A 105 -9.64 6.23 10.43
C ILE A 105 -10.16 5.90 9.03
N GLY A 106 -11.48 5.71 8.92
CA GLY A 106 -12.15 5.50 7.63
C GLY A 106 -12.23 6.78 6.79
N THR A 107 -12.47 6.62 5.49
CA THR A 107 -12.68 7.75 4.54
C THR A 107 -13.93 8.58 4.86
N ASP A 108 -14.88 8.03 5.61
CA ASP A 108 -16.04 8.73 6.19
C ASP A 108 -15.69 9.51 7.49
N GLY A 109 -14.44 9.45 7.95
CA GLY A 109 -13.98 10.02 9.22
C GLY A 109 -14.37 9.19 10.45
N SER A 110 -14.91 7.98 10.29
CA SER A 110 -15.15 7.08 11.41
C SER A 110 -13.84 6.64 12.07
N ARG A 111 -13.86 6.45 13.40
CA ARG A 111 -12.71 5.99 14.19
C ARG A 111 -12.99 4.62 14.80
N HIS A 112 -12.03 3.71 14.64
CA HIS A 112 -12.12 2.31 15.02
C HIS A 112 -10.83 1.88 15.75
N PRO A 113 -10.86 1.69 17.08
CA PRO A 113 -9.67 1.25 17.82
C PRO A 113 -9.30 -0.19 17.41
N LEU A 114 -8.04 -0.37 17.02
CA LEU A 114 -7.46 -1.65 16.64
C LEU A 114 -6.91 -2.36 17.90
N PRO A 115 -7.12 -3.68 18.07
CA PRO A 115 -6.72 -4.39 19.29
C PRO A 115 -5.27 -4.88 19.26
N ILE A 116 -4.39 -4.15 18.56
CA ILE A 116 -2.97 -4.48 18.41
C ILE A 116 -2.13 -3.70 19.43
N ALA A 117 -1.21 -4.40 20.09
CA ALA A 117 -0.25 -3.82 21.04
C ALA A 117 1.11 -3.48 20.42
N GLY A 118 1.41 -3.98 19.21
CA GLY A 118 2.61 -3.66 18.44
C GLY A 118 2.45 -2.40 17.57
N GLY A 119 3.48 -2.08 16.79
CA GLY A 119 3.34 -1.15 15.68
C GLY A 119 2.58 -1.78 14.52
N ILE A 120 2.06 -0.94 13.63
CA ILE A 120 1.34 -1.39 12.43
C ILE A 120 2.16 -0.94 11.22
N THR A 121 2.38 -1.85 10.28
CA THR A 121 3.12 -1.58 9.03
C THR A 121 2.18 -1.48 7.83
N ALA A 122 1.05 -2.20 7.85
CA ALA A 122 -0.01 -2.08 6.85
C ALA A 122 -1.39 -2.44 7.43
N ILE A 123 -2.45 -1.89 6.83
CA ILE A 123 -3.83 -2.28 7.11
C ILE A 123 -4.65 -2.37 5.82
N THR A 124 -5.58 -3.30 5.76
CA THR A 124 -6.46 -3.55 4.62
C THR A 124 -7.82 -4.04 5.11
N PRO A 125 -8.95 -3.43 4.71
CA PRO A 125 -10.29 -3.95 5.02
C PRO A 125 -10.47 -5.38 4.49
N TYR A 126 -10.99 -6.29 5.31
CA TYR A 126 -11.19 -7.69 4.93
C TYR A 126 -12.32 -8.35 5.72
N HIS A 127 -13.24 -9.04 5.04
CA HIS A 127 -14.42 -9.69 5.64
C HIS A 127 -15.22 -8.82 6.64
N GLY A 128 -15.30 -7.51 6.39
CA GLY A 128 -15.96 -6.54 7.28
C GLY A 128 -15.19 -6.20 8.57
N GLY A 129 -13.98 -6.75 8.74
CA GLY A 129 -12.96 -6.29 9.68
C GLY A 129 -11.68 -5.92 8.91
N PHE A 130 -10.52 -6.41 9.34
CA PHE A 130 -9.22 -5.99 8.82
C PHE A 130 -8.19 -7.13 8.74
N LEU A 131 -7.37 -7.10 7.70
CA LEU A 131 -6.02 -7.66 7.71
C LEU A 131 -5.06 -6.56 8.17
N VAL A 132 -4.21 -6.86 9.15
CA VAL A 132 -3.22 -5.93 9.70
C VAL A 132 -1.85 -6.60 9.74
N ALA A 133 -0.88 -5.97 9.08
CA ALA A 133 0.52 -6.35 9.20
C ALA A 133 1.17 -5.54 10.33
N ASP A 134 1.91 -6.21 11.21
CA ASP A 134 2.55 -5.59 12.38
C ASP A 134 4.02 -5.20 12.10
N ASP A 135 4.73 -4.74 13.13
CA ASP A 135 6.17 -4.46 13.09
C ASP A 135 7.06 -5.59 13.65
N GLN A 136 6.51 -6.77 13.93
CA GLN A 136 7.25 -7.91 14.46
C GLN A 136 7.90 -8.71 13.33
N THR A 137 9.14 -8.37 13.01
CA THR A 137 9.91 -9.02 11.95
C THR A 137 10.38 -10.42 12.35
N VAL A 138 10.08 -11.42 11.54
CA VAL A 138 10.70 -12.76 11.57
C VAL A 138 11.41 -12.99 10.23
N GLY A 139 12.75 -12.94 10.24
CA GLY A 139 13.53 -13.00 9.00
C GLY A 139 13.18 -11.86 8.04
N ALA A 140 12.64 -12.19 6.88
CA ALA A 140 12.15 -11.25 5.86
C ALA A 140 10.61 -11.10 5.85
N SER A 141 9.93 -11.51 6.94
CA SER A 141 8.48 -11.47 7.10
C SER A 141 8.04 -10.61 8.27
N VAL A 142 6.76 -10.25 8.30
CA VAL A 142 6.08 -9.60 9.44
C VAL A 142 4.85 -10.40 9.86
N GLY A 143 4.36 -10.19 11.08
CA GLY A 143 3.10 -10.76 11.55
C GLY A 143 1.93 -10.23 10.73
N LEU A 144 0.96 -11.11 10.47
CA LEU A 144 -0.30 -10.80 9.79
C LEU A 144 -1.46 -11.30 10.66
N HIS A 145 -2.28 -10.36 11.13
CA HIS A 145 -3.43 -10.61 11.97
C HIS A 145 -4.72 -10.32 11.21
N GLN A 146 -5.73 -11.17 11.39
CA GLN A 146 -7.07 -11.00 10.84
C GLN A 146 -8.05 -10.69 11.98
N TYR A 147 -8.73 -9.56 11.87
CA TYR A 147 -9.78 -9.11 12.80
C TYR A 147 -11.16 -9.19 12.17
N ASP A 148 -12.16 -9.58 12.96
CA ASP A 148 -13.58 -9.48 12.58
C ASP A 148 -14.09 -8.01 12.68
N GLY A 149 -15.32 -7.76 12.21
CA GLY A 149 -15.96 -6.44 12.30
C GLY A 149 -16.34 -5.98 13.72
N GLN A 150 -16.05 -6.77 14.76
CA GLN A 150 -16.12 -6.36 16.17
C GLN A 150 -14.74 -6.04 16.77
N GLY A 151 -13.65 -6.32 16.05
CA GLY A 151 -12.28 -6.20 16.53
C GLY A 151 -11.81 -7.41 17.33
N HIS A 152 -12.34 -8.62 17.12
CA HIS A 152 -11.72 -9.83 17.66
C HIS A 152 -10.73 -10.39 16.65
N GLU A 153 -9.55 -10.79 17.13
CA GLU A 153 -8.60 -11.55 16.32
C GLU A 153 -9.16 -12.95 16.06
N ILE A 154 -9.28 -13.33 14.80
CA ILE A 154 -9.84 -14.62 14.36
C ILE A 154 -8.78 -15.53 13.70
N ALA A 155 -7.69 -14.96 13.21
CA ALA A 155 -6.52 -15.71 12.71
C ALA A 155 -5.24 -14.87 12.82
N SER A 156 -4.10 -15.56 12.94
CA SER A 156 -2.77 -14.96 12.81
C SER A 156 -1.83 -15.87 12.01
N SER A 157 -0.90 -15.25 11.29
CA SER A 157 0.05 -15.87 10.37
C SER A 157 1.20 -14.89 10.09
N CYS A 158 2.08 -15.20 9.13
CA CYS A 158 3.09 -14.24 8.65
C CYS A 158 2.93 -13.96 7.15
N THR A 159 3.35 -12.76 6.75
CA THR A 159 3.27 -12.23 5.37
C THR A 159 4.59 -11.63 4.90
N THR A 160 4.77 -11.56 3.58
CA THR A 160 5.80 -10.79 2.87
C THR A 160 5.17 -9.53 2.30
N GLY A 161 5.39 -8.40 2.98
CA GLY A 161 4.82 -7.10 2.60
C GLY A 161 3.34 -6.96 2.97
N SER A 162 2.75 -5.86 2.51
CA SER A 162 1.36 -5.48 2.76
C SER A 162 0.37 -6.34 1.95
N PRO A 163 -0.82 -6.65 2.49
CA PRO A 163 -1.97 -7.00 1.66
C PRO A 163 -2.27 -5.86 0.66
N VAL A 164 -2.76 -6.21 -0.52
CA VAL A 164 -3.10 -5.26 -1.60
C VAL A 164 -4.57 -5.41 -1.97
N LEU A 165 -5.24 -4.30 -2.28
CA LEU A 165 -6.64 -4.27 -2.72
C LEU A 165 -6.76 -4.26 -4.25
N SER A 166 -7.90 -4.71 -4.76
CA SER A 166 -8.36 -4.39 -6.11
C SER A 166 -8.87 -2.95 -6.21
N PRO A 167 -8.91 -2.33 -7.41
CA PRO A 167 -9.44 -0.97 -7.62
C PRO A 167 -10.86 -0.73 -7.16
N ASP A 168 -11.73 -1.74 -7.25
CA ASP A 168 -13.10 -1.72 -6.75
C ASP A 168 -13.21 -2.02 -5.24
N GLN A 169 -12.09 -2.35 -4.60
CA GLN A 169 -11.97 -2.73 -3.19
C GLN A 169 -12.81 -3.97 -2.82
N LEU A 170 -13.12 -4.83 -3.80
CA LEU A 170 -13.88 -6.06 -3.60
C LEU A 170 -12.99 -7.27 -3.29
N ASP A 171 -11.74 -7.28 -3.76
CA ASP A 171 -10.73 -8.29 -3.47
C ASP A 171 -9.59 -7.72 -2.62
N ALA A 172 -9.09 -8.54 -1.69
CA ALA A 172 -7.80 -8.38 -1.04
C ALA A 172 -6.89 -9.55 -1.43
N VAL A 173 -5.61 -9.28 -1.66
CA VAL A 173 -4.60 -10.29 -2.01
C VAL A 173 -3.36 -10.13 -1.12
N TRP A 174 -2.88 -11.22 -0.55
CA TRP A 174 -1.70 -11.24 0.33
C TRP A 174 -0.95 -12.56 0.22
N VAL A 175 0.22 -12.63 0.85
CA VAL A 175 0.98 -13.87 1.02
C VAL A 175 0.84 -14.35 2.46
N ARG A 176 0.63 -15.66 2.65
CA ARG A 176 0.49 -16.31 3.95
C ARG A 176 1.46 -17.48 4.08
N PHE A 177 2.19 -17.54 5.19
CA PHE A 177 2.98 -18.70 5.60
C PHE A 177 3.08 -18.79 7.13
N PRO A 178 3.51 -19.94 7.70
CA PRO A 178 3.73 -20.08 9.13
C PRO A 178 4.88 -19.20 9.61
N CYS A 179 4.73 -18.54 10.77
CA CYS A 179 5.76 -17.70 11.40
C CYS A 179 6.96 -18.46 12.00
N SER A 180 7.22 -19.70 11.58
CA SER A 180 8.27 -20.56 12.13
C SER A 180 9.27 -20.96 11.05
N GLU A 181 10.52 -20.53 11.20
CA GLU A 181 11.64 -20.97 10.35
C GLU A 181 12.00 -22.45 10.58
N ALA A 182 11.51 -23.07 11.65
CA ALA A 182 11.88 -24.44 12.02
C ALA A 182 11.21 -25.53 11.16
N THR A 183 10.18 -25.19 10.37
CA THR A 183 9.34 -26.15 9.62
C THR A 183 9.73 -26.27 8.13
N GLY A 184 11.03 -26.32 7.84
CA GLY A 184 11.54 -26.43 6.46
C GLY A 184 11.31 -25.16 5.64
N SER A 185 11.49 -25.24 4.31
CA SER A 185 11.22 -24.10 3.42
C SER A 185 9.75 -23.67 3.58
N PRO A 186 9.46 -22.41 3.96
CA PRO A 186 8.09 -21.94 4.06
C PRO A 186 7.49 -21.89 2.65
N SER A 187 6.53 -22.77 2.36
CA SER A 187 5.68 -22.60 1.18
C SER A 187 4.87 -21.32 1.37
N SER A 188 5.15 -20.31 0.52
CA SER A 188 4.37 -19.09 0.52
C SER A 188 3.11 -19.30 -0.30
N VAL A 189 1.97 -19.18 0.39
CA VAL A 189 0.65 -19.33 -0.20
C VAL A 189 0.14 -17.95 -0.52
N VAL A 190 -0.02 -17.64 -1.80
CA VAL A 190 -0.73 -16.42 -2.23
C VAL A 190 -2.22 -16.69 -2.03
N VAL A 191 -2.90 -15.79 -1.33
CA VAL A 191 -4.34 -15.87 -1.04
C VAL A 191 -5.01 -14.65 -1.64
N ARG A 192 -6.13 -14.86 -2.33
CA ARG A 192 -7.09 -13.84 -2.75
C ARG A 192 -8.41 -14.14 -2.05
N GLY A 193 -8.96 -13.15 -1.36
CA GLY A 193 -10.25 -13.25 -0.67
C GLY A 193 -11.09 -12.00 -0.88
N ILE A 194 -12.39 -12.12 -0.62
CA ILE A 194 -13.34 -11.02 -0.81
C ILE A 194 -13.21 -10.03 0.37
N ALA A 195 -12.78 -8.80 0.08
CA ALA A 195 -12.64 -7.74 1.07
C ALA A 195 -14.00 -7.32 1.67
N SER A 196 -15.05 -7.30 0.87
CA SER A 196 -16.40 -6.93 1.27
C SER A 196 -17.25 -8.11 1.78
N GLY A 197 -17.70 -8.05 3.04
CA GLY A 197 -18.68 -8.98 3.63
C GLY A 197 -18.12 -10.35 4.05
N MET A 198 -18.88 -11.11 4.84
CA MET A 198 -18.44 -12.41 5.42
C MET A 198 -18.81 -13.62 4.55
N GLY A 199 -18.38 -13.65 3.28
CA GLY A 199 -18.62 -14.78 2.38
C GLY A 199 -17.48 -15.79 2.36
N ASP A 200 -17.80 -17.08 2.22
CA ASP A 200 -16.80 -18.08 1.81
C ASP A 200 -16.30 -17.73 0.40
N GLY A 201 -14.98 -17.62 0.20
CA GLY A 201 -14.43 -17.22 -1.10
C GLY A 201 -12.91 -17.12 -1.24
N GLU A 202 -12.11 -17.59 -0.27
CA GLU A 202 -10.64 -17.59 -0.43
C GLU A 202 -10.20 -18.55 -1.54
N THR A 203 -9.59 -18.00 -2.60
CA THR A 203 -8.78 -18.76 -3.56
C THR A 203 -7.33 -18.66 -3.13
N SER A 204 -6.60 -19.78 -3.12
CA SER A 204 -5.20 -19.77 -2.70
C SER A 204 -4.33 -20.75 -3.50
N GLN A 205 -3.05 -20.39 -3.64
CA GLN A 205 -2.06 -21.16 -4.38
C GLN A 205 -0.72 -21.16 -3.63
N ASP A 206 -0.16 -22.35 -3.39
CA ASP A 206 1.26 -22.49 -3.08
C ASP A 206 2.07 -22.19 -4.35
N THR A 207 2.86 -21.13 -4.31
CA THR A 207 3.62 -20.67 -5.47
C THR A 207 5.00 -21.34 -5.58
N GLY A 208 5.49 -21.95 -4.50
CA GLY A 208 6.90 -22.33 -4.37
C GLY A 208 7.89 -21.16 -4.38
N LEU A 209 7.41 -19.91 -4.42
CA LEU A 209 8.21 -18.69 -4.41
C LEU A 209 8.13 -18.02 -3.03
N PHE A 210 9.20 -17.38 -2.58
CA PHE A 210 9.13 -16.44 -1.46
C PHE A 210 8.97 -15.02 -2.04
N ALA A 211 7.72 -14.64 -2.30
CA ALA A 211 7.37 -13.44 -3.07
C ALA A 211 6.49 -12.49 -2.25
N ARG A 212 6.53 -11.18 -2.55
CA ARG A 212 5.51 -10.22 -2.10
C ARG A 212 4.46 -10.00 -3.20
N VAL A 213 3.24 -9.64 -2.81
CA VAL A 213 2.20 -9.18 -3.75
C VAL A 213 2.54 -7.75 -4.19
N VAL A 214 2.35 -7.47 -5.48
CA VAL A 214 2.54 -6.14 -6.08
C VAL A 214 1.19 -5.50 -6.42
N GLY A 215 0.23 -6.30 -6.86
CA GLY A 215 -1.15 -5.87 -7.11
C GLY A 215 -1.88 -6.81 -8.06
N LEU A 216 -3.08 -6.42 -8.50
CA LEU A 216 -3.95 -7.21 -9.36
C LEU A 216 -3.99 -6.67 -10.80
N LEU A 217 -4.22 -7.57 -11.76
CA LEU A 217 -4.51 -7.25 -13.17
C LEU A 217 -5.74 -8.05 -13.60
N GLY A 218 -6.92 -7.50 -13.30
CA GLY A 218 -8.17 -8.24 -13.34
C GLY A 218 -8.14 -9.37 -12.32
N GLU A 219 -8.35 -10.61 -12.78
CA GLU A 219 -8.30 -11.79 -11.90
C GLU A 219 -6.89 -12.27 -11.54
N ARG A 220 -5.85 -11.71 -12.19
CA ARG A 220 -4.47 -12.17 -12.05
C ARG A 220 -3.73 -11.39 -10.96
N VAL A 221 -2.82 -12.05 -10.26
CA VAL A 221 -1.96 -11.45 -9.23
C VAL A 221 -0.55 -11.26 -9.78
N VAL A 222 -0.01 -10.06 -9.64
CA VAL A 222 1.41 -9.77 -9.90
C VAL A 222 2.21 -9.93 -8.61
N LEU A 223 3.29 -10.69 -8.70
CA LEU A 223 4.20 -11.05 -7.62
C LEU A 223 5.61 -10.58 -7.94
N THR A 224 6.43 -10.36 -6.92
CA THR A 224 7.88 -10.12 -7.09
C THR A 224 8.68 -10.82 -6.01
N VAL A 225 9.81 -11.42 -6.41
CA VAL A 225 10.74 -12.15 -5.54
C VAL A 225 11.99 -11.32 -5.31
N ASP A 226 12.21 -10.89 -4.07
CA ASP A 226 13.33 -10.04 -3.68
C ASP A 226 14.59 -10.87 -3.38
N SER A 227 15.17 -11.47 -4.42
CA SER A 227 16.42 -12.24 -4.33
C SER A 227 17.34 -11.96 -5.53
N ALA A 228 18.60 -12.38 -5.45
CA ALA A 228 19.59 -12.19 -6.52
C ALA A 228 19.17 -12.88 -7.84
N ASP A 229 18.54 -14.05 -7.74
CA ASP A 229 17.96 -14.81 -8.86
C ASP A 229 16.45 -14.54 -9.01
N GLY A 230 16.00 -13.39 -8.52
CA GLY A 230 14.59 -12.99 -8.42
C GLY A 230 13.90 -12.74 -9.76
N GLY A 231 12.65 -12.28 -9.66
CA GLY A 231 11.81 -12.01 -10.82
C GLY A 231 10.47 -11.39 -10.44
N ALA A 232 9.84 -10.75 -11.42
CA ALA A 232 8.41 -10.49 -11.39
C ALA A 232 7.66 -11.66 -12.04
N PHE A 233 6.49 -12.01 -11.50
CA PHE A 233 5.66 -13.13 -11.94
C PHE A 233 4.18 -12.72 -11.99
N VAL A 234 3.39 -13.43 -12.79
CA VAL A 234 1.93 -13.37 -12.82
C VAL A 234 1.37 -14.75 -12.49
N THR A 235 0.31 -14.81 -11.69
CA THR A 235 -0.47 -16.03 -11.46
C THR A 235 -1.98 -15.76 -11.56
N ASP A 236 -2.73 -16.75 -12.02
CA ASP A 236 -4.19 -16.83 -11.96
C ASP A 236 -4.70 -17.63 -10.74
N LEU A 237 -3.79 -18.01 -9.84
CA LEU A 237 -3.99 -18.88 -8.68
C LEU A 237 -4.43 -20.32 -9.01
N GLN A 238 -4.39 -20.73 -10.29
CA GLN A 238 -4.74 -22.08 -10.76
C GLN A 238 -3.52 -22.78 -11.37
N HIS A 239 -2.72 -22.06 -12.15
CA HIS A 239 -1.53 -22.56 -12.84
C HIS A 239 -0.24 -22.02 -12.18
N PRO A 240 0.90 -22.72 -12.29
CA PRO A 240 2.18 -22.25 -11.75
C PRO A 240 2.51 -20.82 -12.22
N PRO A 241 3.00 -19.93 -11.33
CA PRO A 241 3.29 -18.54 -11.69
C PRO A 241 4.24 -18.41 -12.89
N VAL A 242 3.85 -17.58 -13.86
CA VAL A 242 4.62 -17.32 -15.08
C VAL A 242 5.49 -16.08 -14.88
N ARG A 243 6.80 -16.18 -15.17
CA ARG A 243 7.73 -15.05 -15.04
C ARG A 243 7.44 -13.99 -16.12
N ILE A 244 7.32 -12.72 -15.72
CA ILE A 244 7.18 -11.61 -16.67
C ILE A 244 8.50 -11.44 -17.44
N PRO A 245 8.52 -11.48 -18.79
CA PRO A 245 9.75 -11.34 -19.55
C PRO A 245 10.36 -9.95 -19.37
N GLY A 246 11.68 -9.89 -19.17
CA GLY A 246 12.43 -8.62 -19.08
C GLY A 246 12.44 -7.92 -17.71
N LEU A 247 11.57 -8.31 -16.76
CA LEU A 247 11.57 -7.75 -15.39
C LEU A 247 12.46 -8.53 -14.42
N ALA A 248 13.27 -7.81 -13.63
CA ALA A 248 13.97 -8.29 -12.44
C ALA A 248 13.05 -8.28 -11.21
N SER A 249 12.26 -7.22 -11.08
CA SER A 249 11.30 -6.99 -9.99
C SER A 249 10.16 -6.13 -10.51
N ALA A 250 9.00 -6.25 -9.88
CA ALA A 250 7.87 -5.35 -10.11
C ALA A 250 7.67 -4.43 -8.90
N GLY A 251 7.43 -3.16 -9.19
CA GLY A 251 7.11 -2.13 -8.21
C GLY A 251 5.60 -1.97 -8.05
N GLY A 252 4.86 -1.94 -9.16
CA GLY A 252 3.44 -1.63 -9.19
C GLY A 252 2.75 -2.06 -10.48
N VAL A 253 1.42 -2.04 -10.46
CA VAL A 253 0.54 -2.47 -11.56
C VAL A 253 -0.43 -1.36 -11.94
N SER A 254 -0.89 -1.36 -13.19
CA SER A 254 -1.99 -0.51 -13.62
C SER A 254 -3.14 -1.39 -14.14
N PRO A 255 -4.18 -1.63 -13.33
CA PRO A 255 -5.34 -2.43 -13.75
C PRO A 255 -6.08 -1.81 -14.94
N THR A 256 -6.06 -0.48 -15.02
CA THR A 256 -6.70 0.32 -16.09
C THR A 256 -6.01 0.16 -17.45
N THR A 257 -4.68 0.00 -17.48
CA THR A 257 -3.92 -0.14 -18.74
C THR A 257 -3.39 -1.56 -19.00
N GLY A 258 -3.49 -2.46 -18.02
CA GLY A 258 -2.93 -3.82 -18.08
C GLY A 258 -1.42 -3.90 -17.87
N GLN A 259 -0.76 -2.79 -17.51
CA GLN A 259 0.71 -2.69 -17.49
C GLN A 259 1.33 -2.98 -16.12
N VAL A 260 2.61 -3.34 -16.12
CA VAL A 260 3.44 -3.52 -14.92
C VAL A 260 4.65 -2.59 -14.98
N ALA A 261 4.91 -1.87 -13.90
CA ALA A 261 6.09 -1.05 -13.69
C ALA A 261 7.10 -1.81 -12.83
N GLY A 262 8.39 -1.73 -13.19
CA GLY A 262 9.44 -2.47 -12.49
C GLY A 262 10.85 -2.11 -12.93
N GLN A 263 11.79 -3.02 -12.67
CA GLN A 263 13.21 -2.87 -12.97
C GLN A 263 13.67 -3.92 -13.99
N VAL A 264 14.68 -3.59 -14.79
CA VAL A 264 15.15 -4.43 -15.89
C VAL A 264 16.06 -5.56 -15.38
N VAL A 265 15.94 -6.77 -15.98
CA VAL A 265 16.90 -7.87 -15.71
C VAL A 265 18.33 -7.43 -16.04
N GLY A 266 19.22 -7.51 -15.05
CA GLY A 266 20.63 -7.15 -15.17
C GLY A 266 20.94 -5.66 -14.97
N ASP A 267 19.92 -4.80 -14.83
CA ASP A 267 20.08 -3.38 -14.53
C ASP A 267 18.95 -2.89 -13.62
N THR A 268 19.21 -2.93 -12.31
CA THR A 268 18.29 -2.45 -11.29
C THR A 268 18.20 -0.92 -11.20
N SER A 269 19.04 -0.19 -11.94
CA SER A 269 19.00 1.27 -12.02
C SER A 269 18.10 1.80 -13.14
N THR A 270 17.73 0.95 -14.10
CA THR A 270 16.78 1.29 -15.16
C THR A 270 15.39 0.77 -14.84
N ALA A 271 14.47 1.71 -14.65
CA ALA A 271 13.04 1.47 -14.63
C ALA A 271 12.49 1.11 -16.01
N VAL A 272 11.41 0.33 -16.04
CA VAL A 272 10.70 -0.03 -17.25
C VAL A 272 9.21 -0.22 -16.96
N VAL A 273 8.37 0.16 -17.92
CA VAL A 273 6.95 -0.24 -17.97
C VAL A 273 6.77 -1.24 -19.10
N VAL A 274 6.12 -2.37 -18.80
CA VAL A 274 5.92 -3.49 -19.74
C VAL A 274 4.47 -3.96 -19.79
N ASP A 275 4.12 -4.55 -20.92
CA ASP A 275 3.04 -5.53 -21.01
C ASP A 275 3.49 -6.85 -20.34
N PRO A 276 2.74 -7.40 -19.37
CA PRO A 276 3.18 -8.54 -18.56
C PRO A 276 3.17 -9.88 -19.30
N ASP A 277 2.34 -10.00 -20.34
CA ASP A 277 2.12 -11.25 -21.09
C ASP A 277 3.17 -11.46 -22.19
N THR A 278 3.60 -10.37 -22.81
CA THR A 278 4.57 -10.37 -23.91
C THR A 278 5.96 -9.87 -23.50
N GLY A 279 6.06 -9.14 -22.39
CA GLY A 279 7.26 -8.39 -22.02
C GLY A 279 7.55 -7.19 -22.93
N ALA A 280 6.58 -6.77 -23.75
CA ALA A 280 6.75 -5.63 -24.64
C ALA A 280 6.93 -4.34 -23.82
N VAL A 281 8.05 -3.66 -24.06
CA VAL A 281 8.42 -2.43 -23.35
C VAL A 281 7.64 -1.24 -23.90
N ALA A 282 6.90 -0.55 -23.04
CA ALA A 282 6.28 0.74 -23.37
C ALA A 282 7.34 1.86 -23.37
N TRP A 283 8.11 1.96 -22.28
CA TRP A 283 9.21 2.93 -22.14
C TRP A 283 10.17 2.51 -21.01
N ARG A 284 11.30 3.22 -20.91
CA ARG A 284 12.36 3.04 -19.89
C ARG A 284 12.75 4.38 -19.30
N ALA A 285 13.19 4.38 -18.05
CA ALA A 285 13.80 5.53 -17.38
C ALA A 285 15.07 5.09 -16.65
N GLU A 286 16.22 5.64 -17.05
CA GLU A 286 17.50 5.42 -16.37
C GLU A 286 17.51 6.11 -15.00
N HIS A 287 18.38 5.64 -14.09
CA HIS A 287 18.51 6.15 -12.72
C HIS A 287 17.18 6.27 -11.96
N THR A 288 16.24 5.34 -12.20
CA THR A 288 14.87 5.39 -11.68
C THR A 288 14.40 4.02 -11.19
N VAL A 289 13.67 3.98 -10.08
CA VAL A 289 12.96 2.81 -9.54
C VAL A 289 11.48 3.15 -9.42
N LEU A 290 10.63 2.56 -10.26
CA LEU A 290 9.18 2.79 -10.21
C LEU A 290 8.54 2.05 -9.03
N GLN A 291 7.56 2.70 -8.41
CA GLN A 291 6.81 2.24 -7.25
C GLN A 291 5.36 1.94 -7.65
N GLY A 292 4.44 2.91 -7.66
CA GLY A 292 3.01 2.65 -7.90
C GLY A 292 2.40 3.55 -8.97
N PHE A 293 1.42 3.05 -9.72
CA PHE A 293 0.61 3.87 -10.62
C PHE A 293 -0.42 4.69 -9.85
N SER A 294 -0.87 5.80 -10.42
CA SER A 294 -2.10 6.47 -9.97
C SER A 294 -3.32 5.57 -10.20
N PRO A 295 -4.44 5.75 -9.46
CA PRO A 295 -5.62 4.89 -9.60
C PRO A 295 -6.20 4.85 -11.03
N ASP A 296 -6.25 6.00 -11.73
CA ASP A 296 -6.59 6.07 -13.15
C ASP A 296 -5.54 5.49 -14.13
N GLY A 297 -4.38 5.06 -13.63
CA GLY A 297 -3.28 4.51 -14.43
C GLY A 297 -2.54 5.52 -15.30
N ARG A 298 -2.81 6.82 -15.18
CA ARG A 298 -2.21 7.87 -16.05
C ARG A 298 -0.81 8.30 -15.62
N HIS A 299 -0.47 8.09 -14.36
CA HIS A 299 0.80 8.46 -13.78
C HIS A 299 1.46 7.27 -13.10
N VAL A 300 2.78 7.34 -12.92
CA VAL A 300 3.53 6.39 -12.09
C VAL A 300 4.53 7.14 -11.20
N LEU A 301 4.52 6.81 -9.91
CA LEU A 301 5.46 7.30 -8.92
C LEU A 301 6.76 6.51 -9.02
N GLY A 302 7.91 7.18 -8.94
CA GLY A 302 9.22 6.55 -8.88
C GLY A 302 10.21 7.29 -7.99
N LEU A 303 11.21 6.56 -7.53
CA LEU A 303 12.41 7.10 -6.88
C LEU A 303 13.48 7.36 -7.94
N VAL A 304 14.19 8.47 -7.82
CA VAL A 304 15.25 8.92 -8.73
C VAL A 304 16.58 8.96 -7.98
N ASP A 305 17.63 8.47 -8.63
CA ASP A 305 19.01 8.58 -8.16
C ASP A 305 19.70 9.80 -8.80
N HIS A 306 20.08 10.77 -7.97
CA HIS A 306 20.85 11.95 -8.37
C HIS A 306 22.36 11.83 -8.06
N GLY A 307 22.87 10.60 -7.91
CA GLY A 307 24.26 10.28 -7.58
C GLY A 307 24.51 10.02 -6.09
N SER A 308 23.46 10.05 -5.26
CA SER A 308 23.48 9.72 -3.82
C SER A 308 22.67 8.47 -3.47
N GLY A 309 22.17 7.75 -4.48
CA GLY A 309 21.17 6.69 -4.34
C GLY A 309 19.74 7.20 -4.52
N PHE A 310 18.81 6.25 -4.63
CA PHE A 310 17.37 6.51 -4.77
C PHE A 310 16.78 7.16 -3.53
N CYS A 311 16.64 8.49 -3.54
CA CYS A 311 16.09 9.26 -2.42
C CYS A 311 15.00 10.26 -2.82
N CYS A 312 15.10 10.81 -4.03
CA CYS A 312 14.17 11.83 -4.52
C CYS A 312 12.97 11.18 -5.21
N GLN A 313 11.77 11.74 -5.06
CA GLN A 313 10.58 11.23 -5.72
C GLN A 313 10.18 12.06 -6.94
N ALA A 314 9.76 11.38 -8.00
CA ALA A 314 9.19 11.98 -9.20
C ALA A 314 7.96 11.21 -9.67
N VAL A 315 7.07 11.91 -10.35
CA VAL A 315 5.90 11.36 -11.02
C VAL A 315 6.11 11.46 -12.52
N TYR A 316 5.86 10.35 -13.22
CA TYR A 316 6.00 10.21 -14.66
C TYR A 316 4.63 9.99 -15.31
N ASP A 317 4.47 10.45 -16.55
CA ASP A 317 3.35 10.09 -17.41
C ASP A 317 3.48 8.60 -17.79
N ALA A 318 2.47 7.81 -17.43
CA ALA A 318 2.51 6.36 -17.54
C ALA A 318 2.56 5.84 -18.99
N ALA A 319 2.12 6.63 -19.97
CA ALA A 319 2.14 6.25 -21.38
C ALA A 319 3.49 6.53 -22.06
N THR A 320 4.21 7.57 -21.61
CA THR A 320 5.39 8.10 -22.32
C THR A 320 6.69 8.10 -21.50
N GLY A 321 6.64 7.86 -20.20
CA GLY A 321 7.80 7.92 -19.29
C GLY A 321 8.35 9.33 -19.08
N ARG A 322 7.63 10.38 -19.49
CA ARG A 322 8.07 11.76 -19.32
C ARG A 322 7.79 12.25 -17.91
N PRO A 323 8.72 12.95 -17.24
CA PRO A 323 8.47 13.50 -15.91
C PRO A 323 7.36 14.56 -15.96
N VAL A 324 6.41 14.45 -15.05
CA VAL A 324 5.26 15.36 -14.85
C VAL A 324 5.53 16.27 -13.65
N THR A 325 5.95 15.68 -12.53
CA THR A 325 6.15 16.39 -11.26
C THR A 325 7.41 15.89 -10.56
N ASP A 326 8.23 16.81 -10.09
CA ASP A 326 9.36 16.57 -9.19
C ASP A 326 8.87 16.81 -7.76
N VAL A 327 8.62 15.71 -7.03
CA VAL A 327 8.00 15.72 -5.70
C VAL A 327 9.02 16.14 -4.63
N GLU A 328 10.28 15.70 -4.77
CA GLU A 328 11.35 16.10 -3.85
C GLU A 328 11.57 17.62 -3.88
N ARG A 329 11.55 18.25 -5.06
CA ARG A 329 11.66 19.71 -5.17
C ARG A 329 10.49 20.46 -4.51
N ILE A 330 9.30 19.87 -4.47
CA ILE A 330 8.15 20.44 -3.74
C ILE A 330 8.37 20.27 -2.22
N LEU A 331 8.73 19.07 -1.77
CA LEU A 331 9.02 18.76 -0.36
C LEU A 331 10.17 19.63 0.21
N ASN A 332 11.21 19.87 -0.58
CA ASN A 332 12.31 20.76 -0.22
C ASN A 332 11.84 22.19 0.08
N GLY A 333 10.78 22.68 -0.57
CA GLY A 333 10.16 23.99 -0.30
C GLY A 333 9.51 24.11 1.08
N ILE A 334 9.21 22.99 1.73
CA ILE A 334 8.71 22.89 3.11
C ILE A 334 9.75 22.28 4.08
N GLY A 335 11.02 22.18 3.66
CA GLY A 335 12.10 21.65 4.48
C GLY A 335 12.03 20.14 4.73
N ALA A 336 11.29 19.39 3.90
CA ALA A 336 11.19 17.95 3.94
C ALA A 336 12.05 17.33 2.83
N THR A 337 12.80 16.27 3.15
CA THR A 337 13.63 15.52 2.19
C THR A 337 13.35 14.03 2.32
N SER A 338 13.33 13.32 1.20
CA SER A 338 13.27 11.84 1.14
C SER A 338 12.12 11.22 1.94
N VAL A 339 10.99 11.93 2.04
CA VAL A 339 9.80 11.47 2.78
C VAL A 339 9.00 10.49 1.92
N PRO A 340 8.68 9.28 2.39
CA PRO A 340 7.81 8.35 1.65
C PRO A 340 6.43 8.95 1.37
N VAL A 341 5.99 8.89 0.12
CA VAL A 341 4.62 9.25 -0.31
C VAL A 341 3.87 8.05 -0.87
N THR A 342 2.55 8.15 -0.91
CA THR A 342 1.67 7.23 -1.65
C THR A 342 0.62 8.02 -2.41
N TRP A 343 -0.05 7.39 -3.38
CA TRP A 343 -1.21 7.97 -4.07
C TRP A 343 -2.41 8.09 -3.13
N GLU A 344 -3.13 9.22 -3.24
CA GLU A 344 -4.45 9.40 -2.62
C GLU A 344 -5.57 9.30 -3.66
N ASP A 345 -5.33 9.94 -4.81
CA ASP A 345 -6.15 9.86 -6.01
C ASP A 345 -5.30 10.18 -7.24
N ASP A 346 -5.92 10.21 -8.41
CA ASP A 346 -5.33 10.46 -9.74
C ASP A 346 -4.36 11.66 -9.83
N ARG A 347 -4.47 12.64 -8.92
CA ARG A 347 -3.75 13.93 -8.97
C ARG A 347 -3.11 14.34 -7.65
N HIS A 348 -3.18 13.52 -6.60
CA HIS A 348 -2.66 13.85 -5.29
C HIS A 348 -1.87 12.70 -4.66
N LEU A 349 -0.76 13.06 -4.03
CA LEU A 349 0.06 12.21 -3.18
C LEU A 349 -0.12 12.61 -1.72
N LEU A 350 0.05 11.66 -0.79
CA LEU A 350 0.09 11.92 0.66
C LEU A 350 1.47 11.63 1.23
N ALA A 351 2.02 12.61 1.96
CA ALA A 351 3.30 12.56 2.65
C ALA A 351 3.12 12.62 4.18
N ARG A 352 3.92 11.84 4.92
CA ARG A 352 3.98 11.86 6.39
C ARG A 352 5.20 12.66 6.84
N ILE A 353 5.03 13.95 7.15
CA ILE A 353 6.14 14.88 7.38
C ILE A 353 6.33 15.13 8.89
N PRO A 354 7.53 14.92 9.45
CA PRO A 354 7.86 15.32 10.82
C PRO A 354 7.88 16.84 11.00
N ASP A 355 7.14 17.34 12.00
CA ASP A 355 7.10 18.73 12.45
C ASP A 355 7.55 18.81 13.92
N GLY A 356 8.86 18.73 14.15
CA GLY A 356 9.49 18.75 15.47
C GLY A 356 9.06 17.58 16.37
N LYS A 357 8.02 17.77 17.18
CA LYS A 357 7.43 16.73 18.05
C LYS A 357 6.09 16.19 17.52
N ARG A 358 5.75 16.51 16.28
CA ARG A 358 4.51 16.12 15.61
C ARG A 358 4.77 15.43 14.28
N LEU A 359 3.76 14.73 13.78
CA LEU A 359 3.66 14.31 12.39
C LEU A 359 2.48 15.05 11.75
N VAL A 360 2.69 15.53 10.53
CA VAL A 360 1.69 16.21 9.71
C VAL A 360 1.48 15.38 8.45
N LEU A 361 0.22 15.01 8.19
CA LEU A 361 -0.17 14.43 6.91
C LEU A 361 -0.41 15.56 5.90
N VAL A 362 0.40 15.60 4.85
CA VAL A 362 0.40 16.64 3.80
C VAL A 362 -0.03 16.03 2.47
N ARG A 363 -1.00 16.66 1.82
CA ARG A 363 -1.41 16.38 0.45
C ARG A 363 -0.58 17.22 -0.50
N ILE A 364 -0.04 16.58 -1.54
CA ILE A 364 0.78 17.18 -2.59
C ILE A 364 0.03 17.01 -3.90
N GLY A 365 -0.40 18.10 -4.52
CA GLY A 365 -0.96 18.07 -5.88
C GLY A 365 0.14 17.93 -6.92
N LEU A 366 -0.13 17.24 -8.03
CA LEU A 366 0.81 17.15 -9.16
C LEU A 366 1.12 18.53 -9.80
N ASP A 367 0.28 19.53 -9.55
CA ASP A 367 0.49 20.94 -9.92
C ASP A 367 1.44 21.71 -8.97
N GLY A 368 1.93 21.06 -7.91
CA GLY A 368 2.77 21.66 -6.88
C GLY A 368 2.02 22.30 -5.72
N SER A 369 0.69 22.17 -5.66
CA SER A 369 -0.09 22.61 -4.51
C SER A 369 0.20 21.76 -3.26
N LEU A 370 0.08 22.40 -2.08
CA LEU A 370 0.32 21.78 -0.78
C LEU A 370 -0.82 22.11 0.18
N GLU A 371 -1.43 21.08 0.75
CA GLU A 371 -2.47 21.19 1.77
C GLU A 371 -2.17 20.26 2.95
N ARG A 372 -2.62 20.64 4.15
CA ARG A 372 -2.65 19.72 5.28
C ARG A 372 -3.91 18.87 5.22
N ALA A 373 -3.74 17.56 5.07
CA ALA A 373 -4.83 16.57 4.92
C ALA A 373 -5.40 16.06 6.25
N GLY A 374 -4.64 16.16 7.35
CA GLY A 374 -5.01 15.65 8.68
C GLY A 374 -4.89 16.67 9.81
N THR A 375 -5.25 16.27 11.03
CA THR A 375 -4.83 16.98 12.24
C THR A 375 -3.39 16.56 12.58
N PRO A 376 -2.47 17.46 12.95
CA PRO A 376 -1.14 17.07 13.41
C PRO A 376 -1.21 16.24 14.70
N VAL A 377 -0.52 15.10 14.74
CA VAL A 377 -0.46 14.19 15.90
C VAL A 377 0.93 14.18 16.52
N PRO A 378 1.13 13.70 17.76
CA PRO A 378 2.45 13.47 18.33
C PRO A 378 3.34 12.59 17.43
N ALA A 379 4.64 12.90 17.32
CA ALA A 379 5.59 12.12 16.52
C ALA A 379 5.89 10.72 17.10
N SER A 380 5.37 10.40 18.29
CA SER A 380 5.37 9.07 18.87
C SER A 380 4.21 8.19 18.38
N GLU A 381 3.21 8.76 17.71
CA GLU A 381 2.11 8.01 17.09
C GLU A 381 2.50 7.63 15.65
N GLN A 382 2.09 6.45 15.21
CA GLN A 382 2.31 6.00 13.85
C GLN A 382 1.16 6.49 12.95
N PHE A 383 1.49 7.04 11.78
CA PHE A 383 0.55 7.13 10.67
C PHE A 383 0.80 5.98 9.71
N VAL A 384 -0.18 5.12 9.49
CA VAL A 384 -0.10 4.03 8.49
C VAL A 384 -1.18 4.25 7.46
N LEU A 385 -0.80 4.55 6.22
CA LEU A 385 -1.79 4.69 5.16
C LEU A 385 -2.27 3.29 4.77
N ALA A 386 -3.59 3.09 4.63
CA ALA A 386 -4.13 1.81 4.22
C ALA A 386 -3.65 1.45 2.81
N ALA A 387 -3.66 0.16 2.48
CA ALA A 387 -3.33 -0.30 1.14
C ALA A 387 -4.20 0.43 0.10
N THR A 388 -3.55 1.04 -0.88
CA THR A 388 -4.20 1.60 -2.06
C THR A 388 -4.18 0.56 -3.18
N PRO A 389 -5.19 0.54 -4.06
CA PRO A 389 -5.20 -0.33 -5.23
C PRO A 389 -4.18 0.07 -6.31
#